data_AF-A0A0V1LBG2-F1
#
_entry.id   AF-A0A0V1LBG2-F1
#
_cell.length_a   1.000
_cell.length_b   1.000
_cell.length_c   1.000
_cell.angle_alpha   90.00
_cell.angle_beta   90.00
_cell.angle_gamma   90.00
#
_symmetry.space_group_name_H-M   'P 1'
#
loop_
_entity.id
_entity.type
_entity.pdbx_description
1 polymer ?
#
loop_
_entity_poly.entity_id
_entity_poly.type
_entity_poly.pdbx_seq_one_letter_code
_entity_poly.pdbx_strand_id
1 'polypeptide(L)'
;LQVAFEMSVLLTDILPKPSRVVEDRAATDPWFKPHEKALGVASKKPPPYGARQHWRPTSDSDFGDGGAFPEIHIAQFPNGLGRSNKKQGNSNQLALQLDSTGKVRYDAIVRHGHSNDKIIYHKLSDLKGQLIDESDDSFHRPKEEDLKEVTEKTRAALEKITQTKIAAALPVRHAEKVAPSQYIRYTPSQQNAQLNSGAQQRIIRMVEVQQDPMEPPRFKINQKIPRPPPSPPAPVSVKEQQEWKIPPCISNWKNAKGFTVPLDKRLAADGRGLQQVHINENFAKLAEALYIADRKAREAVEMRAQLERKLAQKEKEDKEERMRQMAQKAREERAGMRKEKKRSEIDEDVKERDALRHDKQMERRRERNIARAAPDKQCIF
;
A
#
# COMPACT_ATOMS: atom_id res chain seq x y z
N LEU A 1 21.76 -53.40 40.85
CA LEU A 1 21.07 -52.12 40.56
C LEU A 1 21.53 -51.63 39.20
N GLN A 2 20.62 -51.07 38.39
CA GLN A 2 20.81 -50.82 36.96
C GLN A 2 22.06 -49.99 36.62
N VAL A 3 22.75 -50.36 35.54
CA VAL A 3 23.67 -49.46 34.83
C VAL A 3 22.83 -48.65 33.84
N ALA A 4 22.78 -47.33 33.99
CA ALA A 4 22.17 -46.43 33.03
C ALA A 4 23.22 -45.94 32.02
N PHE A 5 22.96 -46.15 30.73
CA PHE A 5 23.79 -45.70 29.63
C PHE A 5 23.18 -44.42 29.06
N GLU A 6 23.78 -43.25 29.31
CA GLU A 6 23.33 -42.01 28.69
C GLU A 6 23.80 -41.94 27.24
N MET A 7 22.84 -42.04 26.31
CA MET A 7 23.07 -41.85 24.88
C MET A 7 22.94 -40.37 24.53
N SER A 8 24.05 -39.70 24.24
CA SER A 8 24.05 -38.31 23.74
C SER A 8 23.60 -38.28 22.28
N VAL A 9 22.40 -37.76 22.03
CA VAL A 9 21.85 -37.60 20.67
C VAL A 9 22.32 -36.27 20.09
N LEU A 10 22.90 -36.30 18.89
CA LEU A 10 23.34 -35.11 18.18
C LEU A 10 22.13 -34.35 17.60
N LEU A 11 22.11 -33.02 17.76
CA LEU A 11 21.02 -32.17 17.25
C LEU A 11 20.80 -32.29 15.73
N THR A 12 21.82 -32.72 14.99
CA THR A 12 21.78 -32.97 13.54
C THR A 12 20.80 -34.07 13.14
N ASP A 13 20.51 -35.01 14.03
CA ASP A 13 19.70 -36.18 13.74
C ASP A 13 18.22 -35.96 14.11
N ILE A 14 17.94 -34.92 14.91
CA ILE A 14 16.61 -34.52 15.38
C ILE A 14 15.95 -33.55 14.41
N LEU A 15 16.72 -32.76 13.66
CA LEU A 15 16.21 -31.71 12.78
C LEU A 15 16.01 -32.20 11.33
N PRO A 16 14.94 -31.78 10.65
CA PRO A 16 14.71 -32.12 9.25
C PRO A 16 15.81 -31.53 8.37
N LYS A 17 16.28 -32.30 7.38
CA LYS A 17 17.35 -31.89 6.45
C LYS A 17 17.02 -30.54 5.80
N PRO A 18 17.96 -29.58 5.76
CA PRO A 18 17.68 -28.22 5.29
C PRO A 18 17.22 -28.22 3.82
N SER A 19 16.05 -27.63 3.57
CA SER A 19 15.42 -27.59 2.23
C SER A 19 16.11 -26.65 1.24
N ARG A 20 17.07 -25.84 1.71
CA ARG A 20 17.96 -25.03 0.89
C ARG A 20 19.40 -25.44 1.18
N VAL A 21 19.92 -26.35 0.37
CA VAL A 21 21.35 -26.42 0.13
C VAL A 21 21.74 -25.10 -0.54
N VAL A 22 22.62 -24.33 0.09
CA VAL A 22 23.32 -23.25 -0.63
C VAL A 22 24.31 -23.95 -1.54
N GLU A 23 23.85 -24.32 -2.74
CA GLU A 23 24.74 -24.68 -3.84
C GLU A 23 25.53 -23.43 -4.21
N ASP A 24 26.67 -23.27 -3.56
CA ASP A 24 27.67 -22.29 -3.95
C ASP A 24 28.07 -22.63 -5.39
N ARG A 25 27.64 -21.82 -6.36
CA ARG A 25 27.83 -22.11 -7.80
C ARG A 25 29.31 -22.36 -8.15
N ALA A 26 30.22 -21.79 -7.35
CA ALA A 26 31.65 -22.04 -7.44
C ALA A 26 32.07 -23.52 -7.25
N ALA A 27 31.29 -24.32 -6.50
CA ALA A 27 31.58 -25.73 -6.24
C ALA A 27 31.11 -26.66 -7.36
N THR A 28 30.00 -26.34 -8.03
CA THR A 28 29.41 -27.15 -9.10
C THR A 28 29.93 -26.80 -10.49
N ASP A 29 30.17 -25.51 -10.80
CA ASP A 29 30.66 -25.10 -12.13
C ASP A 29 32.11 -25.57 -12.40
N PRO A 30 32.37 -26.31 -13.50
CA PRO A 30 33.73 -26.72 -13.89
C PRO A 30 34.68 -25.55 -14.17
N TRP A 31 34.15 -24.34 -14.36
CA TRP A 31 34.90 -23.10 -14.55
C TRP A 31 35.52 -22.56 -13.24
N PHE A 32 34.84 -22.78 -12.10
CA PHE A 32 35.26 -22.28 -10.79
C PHE A 32 35.99 -23.33 -9.94
N LYS A 33 35.91 -24.61 -10.31
CA LYS A 33 36.83 -25.62 -9.81
C LYS A 33 38.26 -25.16 -10.12
N PRO A 34 39.13 -25.01 -9.10
CA PRO A 34 40.51 -24.65 -9.36
C PRO A 34 41.10 -25.71 -10.29
N HIS A 35 41.70 -25.26 -11.39
CA HIS A 35 42.51 -26.13 -12.24
C HIS A 35 43.83 -26.43 -11.52
N GLU A 36 43.74 -27.07 -10.35
CA GLU A 36 44.81 -27.86 -9.75
C GLU A 36 45.04 -29.10 -10.61
N LYS A 37 45.51 -28.85 -11.83
CA LYS A 37 46.48 -29.75 -12.43
C LYS A 37 47.70 -29.71 -11.53
N ALA A 38 47.70 -30.57 -10.53
CA ALA A 38 48.90 -31.13 -9.93
C ALA A 38 49.64 -31.96 -11.00
N LEU A 39 50.05 -31.29 -12.08
CA LEU A 39 51.15 -31.71 -12.91
C LEU A 39 52.36 -31.67 -11.97
N GLY A 40 52.68 -32.84 -11.41
CA GLY A 40 53.99 -33.10 -10.82
C GLY A 40 55.03 -32.99 -11.93
N VAL A 41 55.34 -31.76 -12.34
CA VAL A 41 56.48 -31.45 -13.18
C VAL A 41 57.68 -31.94 -12.39
N ALA A 42 58.38 -32.95 -12.92
CA ALA A 42 59.59 -33.45 -12.30
C ALA A 42 60.62 -32.31 -12.26
N SER A 43 60.70 -31.62 -11.12
CA SER A 43 61.55 -30.47 -10.95
C SER A 43 63.00 -30.95 -10.98
N LYS A 44 63.71 -30.59 -12.04
CA LYS A 44 65.16 -30.77 -12.09
C LYS A 44 65.75 -29.90 -11.00
N LYS A 45 66.12 -30.51 -9.88
CA LYS A 45 66.84 -29.80 -8.83
C LYS A 45 68.19 -29.36 -9.43
N PRO A 46 68.49 -28.05 -9.46
CA PRO A 46 69.75 -27.59 -10.01
C PRO A 46 70.91 -28.05 -9.11
N PRO A 47 72.15 -28.13 -9.63
CA PRO A 47 73.31 -28.52 -8.81
C PRO A 47 73.48 -27.57 -7.62
N PRO A 48 73.98 -28.05 -6.47
CA PRO A 48 74.19 -27.20 -5.30
C PRO A 48 75.22 -26.09 -5.57
N TYR A 49 75.21 -25.06 -4.72
CA TYR A 49 76.16 -23.95 -4.79
C TYR A 49 77.62 -24.46 -4.79
N GLY A 50 78.48 -23.87 -5.64
CA GLY A 50 79.86 -24.33 -5.87
C GLY A 50 79.99 -25.51 -6.85
N ALA A 51 78.95 -26.34 -7.05
CA ALA A 51 78.96 -27.44 -8.02
C ALA A 51 78.40 -27.06 -9.41
N ARG A 52 78.28 -25.76 -9.70
CA ARG A 52 77.67 -25.23 -10.93
C ARG A 52 78.66 -24.86 -12.04
N GLN A 53 79.96 -25.05 -11.82
CA GLN A 53 80.94 -24.78 -12.86
C GLN A 53 80.68 -25.69 -14.06
N HIS A 54 80.64 -25.09 -15.26
CA HIS A 54 80.22 -25.69 -16.53
C HIS A 54 78.73 -26.05 -16.70
N TRP A 55 77.88 -25.87 -15.68
CA TRP A 55 76.42 -26.01 -15.82
C TRP A 55 75.77 -24.69 -16.29
N ARG A 56 74.76 -24.78 -17.15
CA ARG A 56 74.08 -23.60 -17.73
C ARG A 56 72.56 -23.86 -17.81
N PRO A 57 71.71 -23.10 -17.09
CA PRO A 57 70.27 -23.21 -17.23
C PRO A 57 69.82 -22.61 -18.56
N THR A 58 68.89 -23.28 -19.25
CA THR A 58 68.40 -22.88 -20.58
C THR A 58 66.88 -22.80 -20.65
N SER A 59 66.22 -23.70 -19.92
CA SER A 59 64.77 -23.79 -19.76
C SER A 59 64.37 -23.34 -18.37
N ASP A 60 63.10 -22.96 -18.22
CA ASP A 60 62.56 -22.49 -16.94
C ASP A 60 62.63 -23.59 -15.85
N SER A 61 62.46 -24.85 -16.26
CA SER A 61 62.57 -26.01 -15.38
C SER A 61 64.00 -26.32 -14.89
N ASP A 62 65.04 -25.72 -15.48
CA ASP A 62 66.42 -25.86 -14.97
C ASP A 62 66.67 -25.01 -13.72
N PHE A 63 65.77 -24.08 -13.36
CA PHE A 63 65.85 -23.28 -12.13
C PHE A 63 65.18 -23.96 -10.92
N GLY A 64 64.45 -25.06 -11.11
CA GLY A 64 63.76 -25.77 -10.03
C GLY A 64 62.56 -24.97 -9.47
N ASP A 65 62.74 -24.37 -8.29
CA ASP A 65 61.75 -23.48 -7.64
C ASP A 65 61.94 -21.99 -8.04
N GLY A 66 62.79 -21.75 -9.04
CA GLY A 66 63.16 -20.42 -9.52
C GLY A 66 64.44 -19.87 -8.90
N GLY A 67 64.65 -18.56 -9.10
CA GLY A 67 65.89 -17.87 -8.73
C GLY A 67 66.97 -17.97 -9.82
N ALA A 68 67.72 -16.87 -10.00
CA ALA A 68 68.84 -16.81 -10.93
C ALA A 68 70.17 -16.97 -10.17
N PHE A 69 71.15 -17.63 -10.78
CA PHE A 69 72.43 -17.95 -10.15
C PHE A 69 73.49 -16.91 -10.55
N PRO A 70 73.92 -16.02 -9.64
CA PRO A 70 74.86 -14.94 -9.98
C PRO A 70 76.26 -15.45 -10.35
N GLU A 71 76.62 -16.65 -9.91
CA GLU A 71 77.86 -17.35 -10.28
C GLU A 71 77.91 -17.80 -11.75
N ILE A 72 76.78 -17.76 -12.46
CA ILE A 72 76.69 -18.10 -13.89
C ILE A 72 76.53 -16.79 -14.68
N HIS A 73 77.59 -16.38 -15.38
CA HIS A 73 77.69 -15.10 -16.11
C HIS A 73 76.89 -15.13 -17.44
N ILE A 74 75.60 -15.44 -17.35
CA ILE A 74 74.64 -15.51 -18.46
C ILE A 74 73.35 -14.83 -17.99
N ALA A 75 72.69 -14.09 -18.89
CA ALA A 75 71.39 -13.49 -18.63
C ALA A 75 70.32 -14.57 -18.39
N GLN A 76 69.95 -14.75 -17.13
CA GLN A 76 68.97 -15.73 -16.66
C GLN A 76 67.64 -15.05 -16.40
N PHE A 77 66.55 -15.69 -16.80
CA PHE A 77 65.20 -15.13 -16.69
C PHE A 77 64.19 -16.17 -16.16
N PRO A 78 64.29 -16.58 -14.88
CA PRO A 78 63.32 -17.49 -14.25
C PRO A 78 61.90 -16.91 -14.31
N ASN A 79 60.91 -17.75 -14.61
CA ASN A 79 59.51 -17.40 -14.88
C ASN A 79 59.35 -16.26 -15.93
N GLY A 80 60.37 -16.04 -16.78
CA GLY A 80 60.41 -14.96 -17.76
C GLY A 80 60.62 -13.54 -17.20
N LEU A 81 60.84 -13.38 -15.89
CA LEU A 81 61.10 -12.06 -15.28
C LEU A 81 62.33 -11.39 -15.92
N GLY A 82 62.25 -10.08 -16.16
CA GLY A 82 63.36 -9.30 -16.72
C GLY A 82 63.56 -9.42 -18.24
N ARG A 83 62.80 -10.26 -18.96
CA ARG A 83 62.85 -10.32 -20.44
C ARG A 83 62.23 -9.06 -21.05
N SER A 84 63.03 -8.31 -21.81
CA SER A 84 62.60 -7.14 -22.58
C SER A 84 61.80 -7.50 -23.86
N ASN A 85 60.73 -8.26 -23.70
CA ASN A 85 59.83 -8.60 -24.81
C ASN A 85 59.09 -7.34 -25.28
N LYS A 86 59.43 -6.85 -26.49
CA LYS A 86 58.79 -5.66 -27.14
C LYS A 86 57.26 -5.70 -27.16
N LYS A 87 56.62 -6.87 -27.06
CA LYS A 87 55.16 -7.04 -26.98
C LYS A 87 54.52 -6.58 -25.65
N GLN A 88 55.28 -6.43 -24.56
CA GLN A 88 54.76 -5.95 -23.26
C GLN A 88 55.05 -4.46 -22.98
N GLY A 89 55.88 -3.79 -23.79
CA GLY A 89 56.30 -2.41 -23.52
C GLY A 89 55.21 -1.34 -23.64
N ASN A 90 54.04 -1.67 -24.21
CA ASN A 90 52.89 -0.76 -24.31
C ASN A 90 51.56 -1.53 -24.39
N SER A 91 51.29 -2.38 -23.41
CA SER A 91 49.98 -3.05 -23.27
C SER A 91 49.02 -2.21 -22.42
N ASN A 92 47.80 -1.98 -22.90
CA ASN A 92 46.71 -1.30 -22.15
C ASN A 92 46.16 -2.13 -20.97
N GLN A 93 46.94 -3.05 -20.42
CA GLN A 93 46.54 -3.97 -19.35
C GLN A 93 47.16 -3.51 -18.03
N LEU A 94 46.31 -3.36 -17.01
CA LEU A 94 46.76 -3.10 -15.65
C LEU A 94 47.53 -4.32 -15.11
N ALA A 95 48.67 -4.08 -14.45
CA ALA A 95 49.47 -5.15 -13.86
C ALA A 95 48.67 -5.94 -12.81
N LEU A 96 48.79 -7.27 -12.84
CA LEU A 96 48.20 -8.15 -11.84
C LEU A 96 48.89 -7.92 -10.50
N GLN A 97 48.18 -7.30 -9.56
CA GLN A 97 48.66 -7.08 -8.20
C GLN A 97 48.23 -8.22 -7.28
N LEU A 98 49.08 -8.56 -6.31
CA LEU A 98 48.75 -9.48 -5.22
C LEU A 98 48.59 -8.70 -3.91
N ASP A 99 47.84 -9.26 -2.96
CA ASP A 99 47.82 -8.78 -1.58
C ASP A 99 48.87 -9.49 -0.71
N SER A 100 49.01 -9.06 0.55
CA SER A 100 49.93 -9.65 1.53
C SER A 100 49.63 -11.11 1.86
N THR A 101 48.46 -11.64 1.47
CA THR A 101 48.08 -13.04 1.61
C THR A 101 48.27 -13.85 0.32
N GLY A 102 48.87 -13.25 -0.71
CA GLY A 102 49.10 -13.87 -2.02
C GLY A 102 47.86 -13.95 -2.92
N LYS A 103 46.73 -13.33 -2.55
CA LYS A 103 45.51 -13.32 -3.37
C LYS A 103 45.55 -12.22 -4.42
N VAL A 104 44.98 -12.47 -5.60
CA VAL A 104 44.92 -11.50 -6.70
C VAL A 104 43.98 -10.34 -6.33
N ARG A 105 44.50 -9.11 -6.41
CA ARG A 105 43.77 -7.86 -6.14
C ARG A 105 42.93 -7.44 -7.35
N TYR A 106 41.80 -8.10 -7.55
CA TYR A 106 40.77 -7.64 -8.49
C TYR A 106 40.21 -6.24 -8.16
N ASP A 107 40.37 -5.80 -6.91
CA ASP A 107 40.14 -4.42 -6.42
C ASP A 107 40.74 -3.34 -7.34
N ALA A 108 41.92 -3.61 -7.93
CA ALA A 108 42.63 -2.64 -8.76
C ALA A 108 41.83 -2.20 -10.02
N ILE A 109 40.86 -3.01 -10.45
CA ILE A 109 39.91 -2.67 -11.52
C ILE A 109 38.88 -1.65 -11.03
N VAL A 110 38.34 -1.84 -9.82
CA VAL A 110 37.30 -0.97 -9.21
C VAL A 110 37.90 0.35 -8.70
N ARG A 111 39.15 0.31 -8.22
CA ARG A 111 39.94 1.50 -7.86
C ARG A 111 40.46 2.29 -9.04
N HIS A 112 40.27 1.85 -10.28
CA HIS A 112 40.73 2.60 -11.44
C HIS A 112 40.09 4.01 -11.45
N GLY A 113 40.94 5.05 -11.54
CA GLY A 113 40.51 6.45 -11.45
C GLY A 113 40.24 7.00 -10.03
N HIS A 114 40.44 6.20 -8.97
CA HIS A 114 40.29 6.61 -7.58
C HIS A 114 41.65 6.81 -6.88
N SER A 115 41.70 7.61 -5.81
CA SER A 115 42.88 7.63 -4.92
C SER A 115 43.03 6.28 -4.21
N ASN A 116 44.28 5.91 -3.90
CA ASN A 116 44.59 4.72 -3.12
C ASN A 116 43.91 4.73 -1.74
N ASP A 117 43.78 5.91 -1.13
CA ASP A 117 43.22 6.11 0.21
C ASP A 117 41.68 6.02 0.23
N LYS A 118 41.02 6.02 -0.93
CA LYS A 118 39.57 5.86 -0.99
C LYS A 118 39.22 4.42 -0.64
N ILE A 119 38.44 4.23 0.43
CA ILE A 119 37.92 2.92 0.81
C ILE A 119 36.83 2.52 -0.19
N ILE A 120 36.97 1.34 -0.79
CA ILE A 120 35.99 0.77 -1.73
C ILE A 120 35.72 -0.69 -1.33
N TYR A 121 34.50 -0.93 -0.85
CA TYR A 121 34.00 -2.27 -0.56
C TYR A 121 33.63 -2.98 -1.86
N HIS A 122 34.13 -4.19 -2.05
CA HIS A 122 33.99 -4.96 -3.29
C HIS A 122 34.12 -6.48 -3.08
N LYS A 123 34.63 -6.92 -1.92
CA LYS A 123 34.79 -8.35 -1.60
C LYS A 123 33.51 -8.88 -0.97
N LEU A 124 33.27 -10.17 -1.13
CA LEU A 124 32.16 -10.86 -0.44
C LEU A 124 32.32 -10.81 1.09
N SER A 125 33.54 -10.64 1.62
CA SER A 125 33.77 -10.36 3.05
C SER A 125 33.07 -9.11 3.54
N ASP A 126 33.02 -8.07 2.69
CA ASP A 126 32.56 -6.73 3.05
C ASP A 126 31.02 -6.65 3.11
N LEU A 127 30.35 -7.64 2.50
CA LEU A 127 28.89 -7.83 2.55
C LEU A 127 28.43 -8.67 3.75
N LYS A 128 29.34 -9.35 4.45
CA LYS A 128 29.00 -10.14 5.63
C LYS A 128 28.89 -9.21 6.83
N GLY A 129 27.73 -9.23 7.50
CA GLY A 129 27.56 -8.53 8.76
C GLY A 129 28.59 -9.01 9.78
N GLN A 130 29.33 -8.08 10.37
CA GLN A 130 30.20 -8.37 11.50
C GLN A 130 29.36 -8.35 12.78
N LEU A 131 29.59 -9.32 13.66
CA LEU A 131 29.07 -9.26 15.02
C LEU A 131 29.91 -8.19 15.75
N ILE A 132 29.25 -7.14 16.23
CA ILE A 132 29.85 -6.08 17.02
C ILE A 132 29.57 -6.41 18.48
N ASP A 133 30.61 -6.48 19.31
CA ASP A 133 30.45 -6.57 20.76
C ASP A 133 30.25 -5.15 21.31
N GLU A 134 29.34 -4.97 22.28
CA GLU A 134 29.09 -3.66 22.89
C GLU A 134 30.29 -3.13 23.68
N SER A 135 31.25 -4.02 23.99
CA SER A 135 32.49 -3.71 24.69
C SER A 135 33.63 -3.21 23.79
N ASP A 136 33.47 -3.18 22.46
CA ASP A 136 34.55 -2.81 21.54
C ASP A 136 34.80 -1.29 21.49
N ASP A 137 35.99 -0.85 21.92
CA ASP A 137 36.46 0.54 21.83
C ASP A 137 36.41 1.10 20.39
N SER A 138 36.48 0.26 19.37
CA SER A 138 36.41 0.67 17.95
C SER A 138 35.04 1.18 17.49
N PHE A 139 33.95 0.79 18.19
CA PHE A 139 32.59 1.22 17.88
C PHE A 139 32.20 2.50 18.64
N HIS A 140 33.02 2.93 19.59
CA HIS A 140 32.81 4.16 20.34
C HIS A 140 33.04 5.40 19.47
N ARG A 141 32.31 6.47 19.78
CA ARG A 141 32.52 7.78 19.14
C ARG A 141 33.96 8.27 19.45
N PRO A 142 34.68 8.85 18.48
CA PRO A 142 35.97 9.49 18.72
C PRO A 142 35.92 10.51 19.87
N LYS A 143 37.07 10.74 20.53
CA LYS A 143 37.14 11.55 21.74
C LYS A 143 36.65 12.98 21.48
N GLU A 144 36.16 13.65 22.52
CA GLU A 144 35.65 15.02 22.41
C GLU A 144 36.70 16.02 21.90
N GLU A 145 37.97 15.77 22.17
CA GLU A 145 39.09 16.60 21.70
C GLU A 145 39.28 16.49 20.18
N ASP A 146 39.34 15.27 19.65
CA ASP A 146 39.40 15.00 18.21
C ASP A 146 38.19 15.61 17.48
N LEU A 147 37.00 15.51 18.08
CA LEU A 147 35.77 16.09 17.55
C LEU A 147 35.82 17.62 17.51
N LYS A 148 36.37 18.29 18.54
CA LYS A 148 36.58 19.73 18.56
C LYS A 148 37.58 20.14 17.47
N GLU A 149 38.71 19.44 17.35
CA GLU A 149 39.73 19.70 16.34
C GLU A 149 39.19 19.55 14.89
N VAL A 150 38.44 18.47 14.61
CA VAL A 150 37.78 18.26 13.31
C VAL A 150 36.70 19.32 13.06
N THR A 151 35.95 19.73 14.08
CA THR A 151 34.94 20.80 13.96
C THR A 151 35.59 22.14 13.62
N GLU A 152 36.71 22.49 14.25
CA GLU A 152 37.45 23.72 13.96
C GLU A 152 38.09 23.69 12.56
N LYS A 153 38.74 22.58 12.17
CA LYS A 153 39.30 22.40 10.82
C LYS A 153 38.24 22.51 9.73
N THR A 154 37.09 21.84 9.91
CA THR A 154 35.99 21.88 8.94
C THR A 154 35.31 23.24 8.90
N ARG A 155 35.10 23.89 10.06
CA ARG A 155 34.60 25.26 10.15
C ARG A 155 35.50 26.24 9.39
N ALA A 156 36.81 26.25 9.65
CA ALA A 156 37.76 27.14 8.98
C ALA A 156 37.81 26.90 7.46
N ALA A 157 37.73 25.64 7.02
CA ALA A 157 37.68 25.29 5.60
C ALA A 157 36.37 25.78 4.94
N LEU A 158 35.23 25.63 5.60
CA LEU A 158 33.93 26.12 5.12
C LEU A 158 33.89 27.65 5.10
N GLU A 159 34.39 28.33 6.14
CA GLU A 159 34.49 29.80 6.19
C GLU A 159 35.34 30.35 5.03
N LYS A 160 36.45 29.70 4.67
CA LYS A 160 37.26 30.07 3.49
C LYS A 160 36.47 29.94 2.18
N ILE A 161 35.65 28.89 2.03
CA ILE A 161 34.80 28.68 0.85
C ILE A 161 33.67 29.72 0.81
N THR A 162 33.00 29.99 1.93
CA THR A 162 31.88 30.95 1.99
C THR A 162 32.38 32.38 1.78
N GLN A 163 33.51 32.78 2.36
CA GLN A 163 34.15 34.08 2.08
C GLN A 163 34.41 34.27 0.57
N THR A 164 34.93 33.24 -0.11
CA THR A 164 35.14 33.26 -1.57
C THR A 164 33.82 33.45 -2.34
N LYS A 165 32.72 32.85 -1.87
CA LYS A 165 31.38 33.01 -2.48
C LYS A 165 30.77 34.39 -2.19
N ILE A 166 30.93 34.92 -0.97
CA ILE A 166 30.46 36.25 -0.58
C ILE A 166 31.19 37.32 -1.39
N ALA A 167 32.53 37.24 -1.51
CA ALA A 167 33.34 38.16 -2.33
C ALA A 167 33.02 38.11 -3.84
N ALA A 168 32.40 37.02 -4.32
CA ALA A 168 31.89 36.92 -5.69
C ALA A 168 30.44 37.43 -5.85
N ALA A 169 29.68 37.54 -4.75
CA ALA A 169 28.29 38.00 -4.74
C ALA A 169 28.16 39.51 -4.45
N LEU A 170 29.17 40.15 -3.84
CA LEU A 170 29.21 41.58 -3.63
C LEU A 170 29.26 42.34 -4.98
N PRO A 171 28.31 43.27 -5.27
CA PRO A 171 28.23 43.92 -6.58
C PRO A 171 29.42 44.82 -6.95
N VAL A 172 30.12 45.35 -5.94
CA VAL A 172 31.31 46.18 -6.10
C VAL A 172 32.41 45.59 -5.22
N ARG A 173 33.56 45.29 -5.82
CA ARG A 173 34.76 44.94 -5.07
C ARG A 173 35.50 46.21 -4.67
N HIS A 174 35.89 46.31 -3.40
CA HIS A 174 36.90 47.27 -2.99
C HIS A 174 38.23 46.94 -3.71
N ALA A 175 39.03 47.95 -4.05
CA ALA A 175 40.35 47.72 -4.62
C ALA A 175 41.19 46.87 -3.67
N GLU A 176 41.58 45.67 -4.10
CA GLU A 176 42.33 44.74 -3.28
C GLU A 176 43.77 45.24 -3.10
N LYS A 177 44.29 45.20 -1.86
CA LYS A 177 45.67 45.58 -1.57
C LYS A 177 46.58 44.45 -2.03
N VAL A 178 47.45 44.75 -3.00
CA VAL A 178 48.40 43.79 -3.59
C VAL A 178 49.21 43.10 -2.49
N ALA A 179 49.26 41.76 -2.53
CA ALA A 179 50.02 40.99 -1.57
C ALA A 179 51.54 41.27 -1.65
N PRO A 180 52.29 41.18 -0.53
CA PRO A 180 53.74 41.35 -0.54
C PRO A 180 54.42 40.28 -1.41
N SER A 181 55.48 40.67 -2.14
CA SER A 181 56.15 39.77 -3.09
C SER A 181 56.76 38.55 -2.40
N GLN A 182 56.45 37.36 -2.90
CA GLN A 182 56.89 36.08 -2.34
C GLN A 182 58.11 35.54 -3.10
N TYR A 183 59.04 34.88 -2.40
CA TYR A 183 60.20 34.22 -3.02
C TYR A 183 60.05 32.70 -2.95
N ILE A 184 59.98 32.05 -4.11
CA ILE A 184 59.83 30.60 -4.23
C ILE A 184 61.16 30.01 -4.73
N ARG A 185 61.67 29.00 -4.02
CA ARG A 185 62.82 28.20 -4.47
C ARG A 185 62.34 27.06 -5.36
N TYR A 186 62.66 27.11 -6.64
CA TYR A 186 62.30 26.10 -7.63
C TYR A 186 63.50 25.22 -7.99
N THR A 187 63.32 23.91 -7.95
CA THR A 187 64.28 22.92 -8.48
C THR A 187 63.71 22.38 -9.78
N PRO A 188 64.30 22.67 -10.96
CA PRO A 188 63.86 22.10 -12.22
C PRO A 188 63.99 20.57 -12.22
N SER A 189 63.00 19.87 -12.79
CA SER A 189 63.06 18.43 -13.01
C SER A 189 64.03 18.04 -14.13
N GLN A 190 64.17 18.90 -15.13
CA GLN A 190 65.18 18.76 -16.19
C GLN A 190 66.48 19.42 -15.73
N GLN A 191 67.42 18.61 -15.27
CA GLN A 191 68.76 19.06 -14.87
C GLN A 191 69.76 18.74 -15.99
N ASN A 192 70.25 19.78 -16.67
CA ASN A 192 71.36 19.73 -17.62
C ASN A 192 72.28 20.91 -17.30
N ALA A 193 73.60 20.71 -17.28
CA ALA A 193 74.59 21.74 -16.97
C ALA A 193 74.53 22.96 -17.92
N GLN A 194 74.04 22.78 -19.15
CA GLN A 194 73.81 23.87 -20.11
C GLN A 194 72.56 24.70 -19.80
N LEU A 195 71.62 24.18 -19.01
CA LEU A 195 70.43 24.89 -18.57
C LEU A 195 70.68 25.53 -17.20
N ASN A 196 70.03 26.66 -16.94
CA ASN A 196 70.15 27.39 -15.67
C ASN A 196 71.58 27.85 -15.31
N SER A 197 72.45 28.08 -16.30
CA SER A 197 73.83 28.54 -16.08
C SER A 197 74.62 27.67 -15.09
N GLY A 198 74.38 26.35 -15.09
CA GLY A 198 75.00 25.39 -14.17
C GLY A 198 74.40 25.34 -12.75
N ALA A 199 73.46 26.22 -12.40
CA ALA A 199 72.81 26.20 -11.09
C ALA A 199 71.74 25.09 -11.00
N GLN A 200 71.68 24.37 -9.87
CA GLN A 200 70.68 23.32 -9.65
C GLN A 200 69.28 23.87 -9.33
N GLN A 201 69.17 25.12 -8.86
CA GLN A 201 67.94 25.73 -8.39
C GLN A 201 67.79 27.16 -8.91
N ARG A 202 66.56 27.69 -8.86
CA ARG A 202 66.21 29.09 -9.15
C ARG A 202 65.43 29.67 -7.98
N ILE A 203 65.62 30.95 -7.68
CA ILE A 203 64.76 31.69 -6.77
C ILE A 203 63.89 32.61 -7.63
N ILE A 204 62.58 32.43 -7.56
CA ILE A 204 61.59 33.17 -8.35
C ILE A 204 60.87 34.13 -7.40
N ARG A 205 60.91 35.42 -7.72
CA ARG A 205 60.11 36.45 -7.03
C ARG A 205 58.73 36.53 -7.70
N MET A 206 57.71 35.99 -7.04
CA MET A 206 56.32 36.13 -7.46
C MET A 206 55.76 37.45 -6.93
N VAL A 207 55.13 38.21 -7.83
CA VAL A 207 54.41 39.45 -7.52
C VAL A 207 53.03 39.32 -8.14
N GLU A 208 52.00 39.60 -7.37
CA GLU A 208 50.62 39.64 -7.86
C GLU A 208 50.42 40.89 -8.73
N VAL A 209 49.88 40.72 -9.93
CA VAL A 209 49.58 41.84 -10.82
C VAL A 209 48.33 42.55 -10.28
N GLN A 210 48.44 43.84 -9.99
CA GLN A 210 47.32 44.64 -9.52
C GLN A 210 46.18 44.62 -10.55
N GLN A 211 45.01 44.13 -10.13
CA GLN A 211 43.81 44.11 -10.97
C GLN A 211 43.14 45.48 -10.99
N ASP A 212 42.68 45.92 -12.17
CA ASP A 212 41.91 47.15 -12.31
C ASP A 212 40.47 46.94 -11.80
N PRO A 213 39.99 47.72 -10.81
CA PRO A 213 38.62 47.60 -10.28
C PRO A 213 37.54 47.94 -11.31
N MET A 214 37.87 48.58 -12.44
CA MET A 214 36.96 48.91 -13.53
C MET A 214 37.02 47.92 -14.70
N GLU A 215 37.89 46.90 -14.68
CA GLU A 215 37.97 45.91 -15.75
C GLU A 215 36.74 44.96 -15.72
N PRO A 216 35.95 44.86 -16.80
CA PRO A 216 34.82 43.94 -16.86
C PRO A 216 35.30 42.47 -16.99
N PRO A 217 34.44 41.48 -16.67
CA PRO A 217 34.81 40.06 -16.76
C PRO A 217 35.32 39.64 -18.15
N ARG A 218 36.60 39.24 -18.22
CA ARG A 218 37.34 38.97 -19.47
C ARG A 218 36.80 37.80 -20.32
N PHE A 219 36.05 36.87 -19.71
CA PHE A 219 35.62 35.62 -20.36
C PHE A 219 34.13 35.33 -20.19
N LYS A 220 33.55 34.65 -21.19
CA LYS A 220 32.15 34.20 -21.18
C LYS A 220 32.00 32.92 -20.34
N ILE A 221 31.55 33.06 -19.10
CA ILE A 221 31.39 31.93 -18.14
C ILE A 221 30.10 31.12 -18.39
N ASN A 222 29.20 31.59 -19.25
CA ASN A 222 27.89 30.98 -19.51
C ASN A 222 27.89 29.74 -20.42
N GLN A 223 29.05 29.15 -20.72
CA GLN A 223 29.16 27.92 -21.53
C GLN A 223 28.63 26.71 -20.76
N LYS A 224 27.43 26.24 -21.11
CA LYS A 224 26.80 25.06 -20.50
C LYS A 224 27.40 23.78 -21.07
N ILE A 225 28.30 23.16 -20.32
CA ILE A 225 28.85 21.83 -20.61
C ILE A 225 27.86 20.76 -20.09
N PRO A 226 27.60 19.66 -20.82
CA PRO A 226 26.81 18.55 -20.30
C PRO A 226 27.45 17.97 -19.03
N ARG A 227 26.62 17.43 -18.12
CA ARG A 227 27.13 16.78 -16.90
C ARG A 227 27.98 15.57 -17.30
N PRO A 228 29.10 15.30 -16.60
CA PRO A 228 29.84 14.06 -16.79
C PRO A 228 28.94 12.85 -16.51
N PRO A 229 29.20 11.69 -17.13
CA PRO A 229 28.39 10.50 -16.91
C PRO A 229 28.38 10.11 -15.43
N PRO A 230 27.23 9.68 -14.87
CA PRO A 230 27.17 9.15 -13.52
C PRO A 230 27.96 7.83 -13.44
N SER A 231 28.28 7.41 -12.21
CA SER A 231 28.80 6.06 -11.96
C SER A 231 27.84 5.00 -12.53
N PRO A 232 28.36 3.90 -13.12
CA PRO A 232 27.53 2.91 -13.79
C PRO A 232 26.52 2.28 -12.81
N PRO A 233 25.25 2.09 -13.22
CA PRO A 233 24.22 1.49 -12.38
C PRO A 233 24.45 -0.01 -12.18
N ALA A 234 24.00 -0.53 -11.04
CA ALA A 234 24.07 -1.97 -10.74
C ALA A 234 23.06 -2.78 -11.59
N PRO A 235 23.37 -4.06 -11.93
CA PRO A 235 22.46 -4.92 -12.66
C PRO A 235 21.28 -5.37 -11.77
N VAL A 236 20.06 -5.29 -12.31
CA VAL A 236 18.82 -5.79 -11.68
C VAL A 236 18.39 -7.13 -12.27
N SER A 237 17.57 -7.90 -11.56
CA SER A 237 17.11 -9.21 -12.02
C SER A 237 15.95 -9.10 -13.03
N VAL A 238 15.94 -9.96 -14.06
CA VAL A 238 14.92 -9.92 -15.13
C VAL A 238 13.50 -10.21 -14.59
N LYS A 239 13.37 -11.08 -13.58
CA LYS A 239 12.07 -11.43 -12.98
C LYS A 239 11.46 -10.22 -12.25
N GLU A 240 12.24 -9.58 -11.40
CA GLU A 240 11.87 -8.35 -10.70
C GLU A 240 11.51 -7.24 -11.68
N GLN A 241 12.30 -7.06 -12.76
CA GLN A 241 12.00 -6.07 -13.80
C GLN A 241 10.68 -6.32 -14.54
N GLN A 242 10.20 -7.57 -14.62
CA GLN A 242 8.87 -7.89 -15.15
C GLN A 242 7.75 -7.61 -14.14
N GLU A 243 7.97 -7.90 -12.87
CA GLU A 243 7.01 -7.65 -11.77
C GLU A 243 6.79 -6.14 -11.53
N TRP A 244 7.86 -5.33 -11.68
CA TRP A 244 7.80 -3.87 -11.65
C TRP A 244 7.37 -3.22 -12.98
N LYS A 245 6.86 -3.97 -13.96
CA LYS A 245 6.42 -3.43 -15.25
C LYS A 245 5.06 -2.72 -15.14
N ILE A 246 5.10 -1.43 -14.78
CA ILE A 246 3.92 -0.56 -14.66
C ILE A 246 3.11 -0.55 -15.98
N PRO A 247 1.82 -0.94 -15.97
CA PRO A 247 0.95 -0.87 -17.15
C PRO A 247 0.73 0.58 -17.65
N PRO A 248 0.50 0.78 -18.96
CA PRO A 248 0.23 2.12 -19.49
C PRO A 248 -1.09 2.68 -18.95
N CYS A 249 -1.06 3.93 -18.44
CA CYS A 249 -2.24 4.60 -17.94
C CYS A 249 -3.16 5.03 -19.11
N ILE A 250 -4.29 4.34 -19.26
CA ILE A 250 -5.37 4.70 -20.19
C ILE A 250 -6.43 5.44 -19.38
N SER A 251 -6.49 6.77 -19.51
CA SER A 251 -7.40 7.59 -18.71
C SER A 251 -8.75 7.79 -19.41
N ASN A 252 -9.83 7.80 -18.62
CA ASN A 252 -11.19 8.05 -19.11
C ASN A 252 -11.49 9.52 -19.44
N TRP A 253 -10.57 10.45 -19.12
CA TRP A 253 -10.79 11.90 -19.29
C TRP A 253 -9.83 12.58 -20.27
N LYS A 254 -8.55 12.16 -20.34
CA LYS A 254 -7.50 12.83 -21.11
C LYS A 254 -6.78 11.87 -22.06
N ASN A 255 -6.73 12.25 -23.33
CA ASN A 255 -5.97 11.58 -24.39
C ASN A 255 -5.17 12.62 -25.18
N ALA A 256 -4.08 13.11 -24.60
CA ALA A 256 -3.32 14.26 -25.13
C ALA A 256 -2.71 14.03 -26.52
N LYS A 257 -2.51 12.76 -26.94
CA LYS A 257 -1.99 12.38 -28.26
C LYS A 257 -3.07 11.87 -29.22
N GLY A 258 -4.34 11.89 -28.82
CA GLY A 258 -5.46 11.48 -29.67
C GLY A 258 -5.48 10.00 -30.09
N PHE A 259 -4.82 9.10 -29.35
CA PHE A 259 -4.71 7.69 -29.74
C PHE A 259 -6.06 6.98 -29.80
N THR A 260 -6.32 6.22 -30.87
CA THR A 260 -7.50 5.36 -31.00
C THR A 260 -7.34 4.09 -30.18
N VAL A 261 -7.63 4.17 -28.88
CA VAL A 261 -7.62 3.01 -27.98
C VAL A 261 -8.92 2.19 -28.15
N PRO A 262 -8.87 0.87 -28.35
CA PRO A 262 -10.06 0.01 -28.44
C PRO A 262 -10.80 -0.09 -27.09
N LEU A 263 -12.10 -0.44 -27.15
CA LEU A 263 -13.00 -0.39 -25.99
C LEU A 263 -12.58 -1.33 -24.85
N ASP A 264 -12.07 -2.51 -25.17
CA ASP A 264 -11.58 -3.48 -24.19
C ASP A 264 -10.43 -2.90 -23.35
N LYS A 265 -9.46 -2.22 -23.97
CA LYS A 265 -8.33 -1.62 -23.26
C LYS A 265 -8.69 -0.33 -22.53
N ARG A 266 -9.73 0.40 -22.96
CA ARG A 266 -10.29 1.53 -22.19
C ARG A 266 -10.97 1.07 -20.91
N LEU A 267 -11.76 0.00 -20.99
CA LEU A 267 -12.50 -0.55 -19.86
C LEU A 267 -11.65 -1.48 -18.97
N ALA A 268 -10.49 -1.95 -19.43
CA ALA A 268 -9.61 -2.85 -18.67
C ALA A 268 -9.09 -2.27 -17.34
N ALA A 269 -8.94 -0.95 -17.23
CA ALA A 269 -8.56 -0.28 -15.98
C ALA A 269 -9.76 0.01 -15.06
N ASP A 270 -10.98 -0.30 -15.51
CA ASP A 270 -12.21 0.06 -14.83
C ASP A 270 -12.66 -1.05 -13.87
N GLY A 271 -12.27 -0.93 -12.60
CA GLY A 271 -12.56 -1.88 -11.54
C GLY A 271 -14.06 -2.12 -11.26
N ARG A 272 -14.98 -1.41 -11.94
CA ARG A 272 -16.43 -1.64 -11.84
C ARG A 272 -16.84 -3.09 -12.13
N GLY A 273 -16.13 -3.81 -13.00
CA GLY A 273 -16.38 -5.24 -13.26
C GLY A 273 -15.98 -6.18 -12.11
N LEU A 274 -15.14 -5.72 -11.17
CA LEU A 274 -14.71 -6.47 -9.99
C LEU A 274 -15.60 -6.18 -8.76
N GLN A 275 -16.39 -5.11 -8.80
CA GLN A 275 -17.28 -4.73 -7.71
C GLN A 275 -18.61 -5.51 -7.77
N GLN A 276 -18.69 -6.59 -6.99
CA GLN A 276 -19.95 -7.31 -6.79
C GLN A 276 -20.93 -6.47 -5.95
N VAL A 277 -22.08 -6.14 -6.53
CA VAL A 277 -23.17 -5.43 -5.83
C VAL A 277 -23.95 -6.43 -4.98
N HIS A 278 -23.74 -6.36 -3.66
CA HIS A 278 -24.43 -7.21 -2.69
C HIS A 278 -25.70 -6.51 -2.20
N ILE A 279 -26.85 -7.20 -2.24
CA ILE A 279 -28.13 -6.70 -1.74
C ILE A 279 -28.47 -7.41 -0.43
N ASN A 280 -28.89 -6.64 0.58
CA ASN A 280 -29.22 -7.17 1.91
C ASN A 280 -30.62 -7.80 1.93
N GLU A 281 -30.76 -9.02 2.47
CA GLU A 281 -32.04 -9.72 2.66
C GLU A 281 -33.09 -8.91 3.45
N ASN A 282 -32.65 -7.98 4.30
CA ASN A 282 -33.56 -7.11 5.05
C ASN A 282 -34.45 -6.26 4.14
N PHE A 283 -34.06 -5.99 2.88
CA PHE A 283 -34.94 -5.35 1.90
C PHE A 283 -36.13 -6.23 1.52
N ALA A 284 -35.95 -7.55 1.42
CA ALA A 284 -37.05 -8.49 1.17
C ALA A 284 -37.99 -8.56 2.39
N LYS A 285 -37.43 -8.72 3.60
CA LYS A 285 -38.20 -8.72 4.86
C LYS A 285 -39.02 -7.44 5.05
N LEU A 286 -38.45 -6.29 4.69
CA LEU A 286 -39.14 -4.99 4.73
C LEU A 286 -40.28 -4.91 3.68
N ALA A 287 -40.04 -5.35 2.45
CA ALA A 287 -41.05 -5.36 1.39
C ALA A 287 -42.24 -6.27 1.76
N GLU A 288 -41.98 -7.47 2.28
CA GLU A 288 -43.00 -8.40 2.77
C GLU A 288 -43.79 -7.80 3.94
N ALA A 289 -43.11 -7.21 4.93
CA ALA A 289 -43.75 -6.56 6.07
C ALA A 289 -44.68 -5.41 5.64
N LEU A 290 -44.25 -4.59 4.68
CA LEU A 290 -45.08 -3.51 4.11
C LEU A 290 -46.28 -4.06 3.32
N TYR A 291 -46.12 -5.14 2.56
CA TYR A 291 -47.22 -5.77 1.82
C TYR A 291 -48.27 -6.37 2.76
N ILE A 292 -47.84 -7.02 3.85
CA ILE A 292 -48.73 -7.51 4.92
C ILE A 292 -49.43 -6.34 5.63
N ALA A 293 -48.73 -5.22 5.87
CA ALA A 293 -49.29 -4.03 6.50
C ALA A 293 -50.37 -3.37 5.63
N ASP A 294 -50.14 -3.17 4.33
CA ASP A 294 -51.15 -2.59 3.41
C ASP A 294 -52.39 -3.48 3.33
N ARG A 295 -52.22 -4.79 3.23
CA ARG A 295 -53.35 -5.74 3.25
C ARG A 295 -54.17 -5.62 4.52
N LYS A 296 -53.54 -5.65 5.70
CA LYS A 296 -54.23 -5.50 6.99
C LYS A 296 -54.89 -4.13 7.15
N ALA A 297 -54.27 -3.07 6.63
CA ALA A 297 -54.86 -1.73 6.64
C ALA A 297 -56.14 -1.67 5.80
N ARG A 298 -56.14 -2.26 4.59
CA ARG A 298 -57.34 -2.38 3.74
C ARG A 298 -58.45 -3.18 4.41
N GLU A 299 -58.13 -4.35 4.95
CA GLU A 299 -59.07 -5.20 5.70
C GLU A 299 -59.69 -4.43 6.89
N ALA A 300 -58.88 -3.68 7.65
CA ALA A 300 -59.36 -2.85 8.77
C ALA A 300 -60.23 -1.66 8.33
N VAL A 301 -59.90 -1.00 7.21
CA VAL A 301 -60.71 0.09 6.63
C VAL A 301 -62.03 -0.43 6.09
N GLU A 302 -62.04 -1.57 5.41
CA GLU A 302 -63.27 -2.19 4.91
C GLU A 302 -64.19 -2.62 6.06
N MET A 303 -63.65 -3.29 7.08
CA MET A 303 -64.40 -3.68 8.28
C MET A 303 -64.99 -2.46 8.99
N ARG A 304 -64.24 -1.35 9.09
CA ARG A 304 -64.75 -0.10 9.66
C ARG A 304 -65.87 0.49 8.81
N ALA A 305 -65.71 0.56 7.50
CA ALA A 305 -66.75 1.05 6.59
C ALA A 305 -68.02 0.18 6.61
N GLN A 306 -67.89 -1.15 6.77
CA GLN A 306 -69.03 -2.06 6.96
C GLN A 306 -69.73 -1.82 8.31
N LEU A 307 -69.00 -1.58 9.40
CA LEU A 307 -69.57 -1.25 10.71
C LEU A 307 -70.26 0.12 10.71
N GLU A 308 -69.65 1.15 10.12
CA GLU A 308 -70.25 2.48 9.95
C GLU A 308 -71.54 2.41 9.12
N ARG A 309 -71.57 1.62 8.04
CA ARG A 309 -72.80 1.35 7.28
C ARG A 309 -73.89 0.67 8.13
N LYS A 310 -73.54 -0.32 8.96
CA LYS A 310 -74.48 -1.00 9.87
C LYS A 310 -75.02 -0.06 10.95
N LEU A 311 -74.17 0.79 11.54
CA LEU A 311 -74.59 1.81 12.49
C LEU A 311 -75.51 2.85 11.83
N ALA A 312 -75.17 3.32 10.63
CA ALA A 312 -76.01 4.24 9.87
C ALA A 312 -77.35 3.63 9.42
N GLN A 313 -77.40 2.31 9.17
CA GLN A 313 -78.65 1.57 8.94
C GLN A 313 -79.48 1.50 10.22
N LYS A 314 -78.88 1.12 11.35
CA LYS A 314 -79.57 1.05 12.64
C LYS A 314 -80.10 2.42 13.07
N GLU A 315 -79.33 3.48 12.91
CA GLU A 315 -79.78 4.85 13.15
C GLU A 315 -80.95 5.27 12.25
N LYS A 316 -81.07 4.74 11.03
CA LYS A 316 -82.24 4.98 10.16
C LYS A 316 -83.44 4.20 10.68
N GLU A 317 -83.25 2.94 11.06
CA GLU A 317 -84.29 2.10 11.67
C GLU A 317 -84.83 2.73 12.95
N ASP A 318 -83.97 3.16 13.88
CA ASP A 318 -84.34 3.89 15.11
C ASP A 318 -85.12 5.19 14.80
N LYS A 319 -84.77 5.91 13.72
CA LYS A 319 -85.48 7.11 13.25
C LYS A 319 -86.85 6.75 12.65
N GLU A 320 -86.94 5.68 11.87
CA GLU A 320 -88.20 5.18 11.30
C GLU A 320 -89.16 4.68 12.40
N GLU A 321 -88.66 3.97 13.41
CA GLU A 321 -89.44 3.58 14.60
C GLU A 321 -89.93 4.80 15.37
N ARG A 322 -89.08 5.81 15.59
CA ARG A 322 -89.48 7.05 16.27
C ARG A 322 -90.54 7.82 15.48
N MET A 323 -90.45 7.85 14.15
CA MET A 323 -91.48 8.43 13.28
C MET A 323 -92.78 7.62 13.32
N ARG A 324 -92.69 6.28 13.38
CA ARG A 324 -93.84 5.37 13.53
C ARG A 324 -94.56 5.57 14.87
N GLN A 325 -93.83 5.73 15.96
CA GLN A 325 -94.38 6.04 17.29
C GLN A 325 -95.08 7.41 17.31
N MET A 326 -94.47 8.46 16.73
CA MET A 326 -95.14 9.76 16.60
C MET A 326 -96.40 9.68 15.73
N ALA A 327 -96.38 8.91 14.64
CA ALA A 327 -97.56 8.69 13.78
C ALA A 327 -98.67 7.90 14.48
N GLN A 328 -98.34 6.97 15.38
CA GLN A 328 -99.32 6.30 16.25
C GLN A 328 -99.95 7.28 17.25
N LYS A 329 -99.13 8.04 17.98
CA LYS A 329 -99.60 9.04 18.95
C LYS A 329 -100.52 10.09 18.30
N ALA A 330 -100.16 10.60 17.12
CA ALA A 330 -101.00 11.53 16.37
C ALA A 330 -102.33 10.91 15.89
N ARG A 331 -102.40 9.60 15.65
CA ARG A 331 -103.66 8.89 15.36
C ARG A 331 -104.53 8.74 16.61
N GLU A 332 -103.94 8.50 17.77
CA GLU A 332 -104.64 8.40 19.05
C GLU A 332 -105.28 9.75 19.45
N GLU A 333 -104.52 10.85 19.35
CA GLU A 333 -105.02 12.21 19.60
C GLU A 333 -106.19 12.57 18.64
N ARG A 334 -106.08 12.19 17.35
CA ARG A 334 -107.17 12.37 16.38
C ARG A 334 -108.39 11.48 16.64
N ALA A 335 -108.19 10.29 17.23
CA ALA A 335 -109.27 9.40 17.64
C ALA A 335 -110.02 9.94 18.88
N GLY A 336 -109.34 10.65 19.78
CA GLY A 336 -109.94 11.36 20.91
C GLY A 336 -110.97 12.40 20.46
N MET A 337 -110.56 13.35 19.62
CA MET A 337 -111.41 14.47 19.16
C MET A 337 -112.66 14.07 18.36
N ARG A 338 -112.72 12.84 17.83
CA ARG A 338 -113.90 12.31 17.11
C ARG A 338 -114.88 11.58 18.02
N LYS A 339 -114.53 11.35 19.30
CA LYS A 339 -115.29 10.52 20.25
C LYS A 339 -116.29 11.33 21.08
N GLU A 340 -116.07 12.64 21.25
CA GLU A 340 -116.98 13.56 21.97
C GLU A 340 -118.34 13.71 21.25
N LYS A 341 -118.31 13.98 19.94
CA LYS A 341 -119.48 14.47 19.18
C LYS A 341 -120.34 13.39 18.51
N LYS A 342 -120.13 12.11 18.83
CA LYS A 342 -120.88 10.98 18.25
C LYS A 342 -121.30 9.92 19.28
N ARG A 343 -121.25 10.27 20.57
CA ARG A 343 -121.50 9.35 21.69
C ARG A 343 -122.72 9.73 22.54
N SER A 344 -123.33 10.88 22.28
CA SER A 344 -124.51 11.39 22.98
C SER A 344 -125.86 10.96 22.38
N GLU A 345 -125.94 10.62 21.10
CA GLU A 345 -127.21 10.43 20.38
C GLU A 345 -127.55 8.97 20.01
N ILE A 346 -126.67 8.00 20.31
CA ILE A 346 -126.82 6.60 19.83
C ILE A 346 -127.03 5.59 20.98
N ASP A 347 -126.74 5.97 22.23
CA ASP A 347 -126.68 5.05 23.39
C ASP A 347 -127.97 5.01 24.24
N GLU A 348 -128.97 5.85 23.92
CA GLU A 348 -130.31 5.88 24.55
C GLU A 348 -131.34 5.09 23.72
N ASP A 349 -131.52 5.43 22.42
CA ASP A 349 -132.43 4.76 21.47
C ASP A 349 -132.28 3.22 21.38
N VAL A 350 -131.07 2.71 21.62
CA VAL A 350 -130.79 1.26 21.58
C VAL A 350 -131.25 0.57 22.87
N LYS A 351 -131.19 1.24 24.02
CA LYS A 351 -131.58 0.67 25.32
C LYS A 351 -133.09 0.58 25.48
N GLU A 352 -133.85 1.59 25.05
CA GLU A 352 -135.32 1.52 25.08
C GLU A 352 -135.86 0.41 24.17
N ARG A 353 -135.23 0.21 23.00
CA ARG A 353 -135.64 -0.82 22.03
C ARG A 353 -135.45 -2.25 22.55
N ASP A 354 -134.39 -2.51 23.29
CA ASP A 354 -134.14 -3.84 23.88
C ASP A 354 -134.91 -4.05 25.19
N ALA A 355 -135.19 -3.00 25.97
CA ALA A 355 -136.12 -3.06 27.11
C ALA A 355 -137.53 -3.47 26.66
N LEU A 356 -138.06 -2.82 25.60
CA LEU A 356 -139.36 -3.16 25.01
C LEU A 356 -139.43 -4.60 24.45
N ARG A 357 -138.30 -5.18 24.01
CA ARG A 357 -138.24 -6.60 23.59
C ARG A 357 -138.27 -7.54 24.79
N HIS A 358 -137.56 -7.19 25.87
CA HIS A 358 -137.51 -8.00 27.08
C HIS A 358 -138.88 -8.05 27.80
N ASP A 359 -139.59 -6.92 27.90
CA ASP A 359 -140.91 -6.88 28.53
C ASP A 359 -141.95 -7.70 27.75
N LYS A 360 -141.99 -7.58 26.41
CA LYS A 360 -142.85 -8.43 25.54
C LYS A 360 -142.52 -9.93 25.56
N GLN A 361 -141.38 -10.31 26.13
CA GLN A 361 -141.00 -11.71 26.36
C GLN A 361 -141.36 -12.19 27.77
N MET A 362 -141.32 -11.29 28.76
CA MET A 362 -141.77 -11.55 30.13
C MET A 362 -143.31 -11.55 30.26
N GLU A 363 -144.00 -10.70 29.50
CA GLU A 363 -145.46 -10.65 29.41
C GLU A 363 -146.03 -11.97 28.89
N ARG A 364 -145.54 -12.47 27.75
CA ARG A 364 -145.90 -13.81 27.23
C ARG A 364 -145.53 -14.97 28.17
N ARG A 365 -144.55 -14.79 29.06
CA ARG A 365 -144.25 -15.75 30.14
C ARG A 365 -145.28 -15.66 31.29
N ARG A 366 -145.75 -14.45 31.63
CA ARG A 366 -146.83 -14.26 32.62
C ARG A 366 -148.17 -14.77 32.11
N GLU A 367 -148.57 -14.46 30.87
CA GLU A 367 -149.78 -15.02 30.25
C GLU A 367 -149.75 -16.54 30.22
N ARG A 368 -148.63 -17.16 29.81
CA ARG A 368 -148.49 -18.63 29.79
C ARG A 368 -148.56 -19.27 31.18
N ASN A 369 -148.21 -18.55 32.24
CA ASN A 369 -148.37 -19.03 33.62
C ASN A 369 -149.80 -18.80 34.15
N ILE A 370 -150.46 -17.70 33.77
CA ILE A 370 -151.86 -17.42 34.14
C ILE A 370 -152.82 -18.38 33.44
N ALA A 371 -152.63 -18.64 32.13
CA ALA A 371 -153.41 -19.63 31.37
C ALA A 371 -153.19 -21.09 31.83
N ARG A 372 -152.26 -21.35 32.75
CA ARG A 372 -152.03 -22.66 33.36
C ARG A 372 -152.59 -22.78 34.78
N ALA A 373 -153.25 -21.74 35.28
CA ALA A 373 -153.66 -21.59 36.67
C ALA A 373 -155.17 -21.39 36.89
N ALA A 374 -156.02 -21.93 35.99
CA ALA A 374 -157.44 -22.16 36.25
C ALA A 374 -158.03 -23.22 35.27
N PRO A 375 -158.51 -24.38 35.75
CA PRO A 375 -159.32 -25.30 34.96
C PRO A 375 -160.82 -25.08 35.22
N ASP A 376 -161.62 -24.93 34.15
CA ASP A 376 -163.02 -24.51 34.25
C ASP A 376 -163.96 -25.53 34.90
N LYS A 377 -164.91 -24.99 35.69
CA LYS A 377 -166.19 -25.61 36.00
C LYS A 377 -167.29 -24.56 35.88
N GLN A 378 -168.29 -24.85 35.03
CA GLN A 378 -169.74 -24.85 35.33
C GLN A 378 -170.23 -23.73 36.29
N CYS A 379 -171.19 -22.85 36.01
CA CYS A 379 -172.43 -22.90 35.20
C CYS A 379 -173.12 -21.49 35.34
N ILE A 380 -174.36 -21.15 34.95
CA ILE A 380 -175.58 -21.84 34.46
C ILE A 380 -176.46 -20.83 33.66
N PHE A 381 -177.37 -21.32 32.79
CA PHE A 381 -178.49 -20.62 32.08
C PHE A 381 -178.22 -19.27 31.37
#